data_AF-U2G625-F1
#
_entry.id   AF-U2G625-F1
#
_cell.length_a   1.000
_cell.length_b   1.000
_cell.length_c   1.000
_cell.angle_alpha   90.00
_cell.angle_beta   90.00
_cell.angle_gamma   90.00
#
_symmetry.space_group_name_H-M   'P 1'
#
loop_
_entity.id
_entity.type
_entity.pdbx_description
1 polymer ?
#
loop_
_entity_poly.entity_id
_entity_poly.type
_entity_poly.pdbx_seq_one_letter_code
_entity_poly.pdbx_strand_id
1 'polypeptide(L)'
;MEQRKLPENDDFVTHRKAWRDALLLVRDDGCLVGLDDGPLNWDIQIQAFDRAFEAYAPGSIPDGFRSNHEAWRLALNIALDRAKRQDPDVDDKAYWEHEIRAFDRAFESVGIRLPDAKLLHVTEKQLEAVKAAGFKVHLGSATDGPELNGRWWWTVIQPGWMEPETCPGDFRTENEAWADAFRALQADPDLTRKMQEPLNSPEDPIGMTDVEIVEGAERMARVLLKA
;
A
#
# COMPACT_ATOMS: atom_id res chain seq x y z
N MET A 1 41.16 -26.73 -7.05
CA MET A 1 39.94 -26.08 -6.54
C MET A 1 40.23 -24.60 -6.52
N GLU A 2 39.81 -23.87 -7.56
CA GLU A 2 39.92 -22.42 -7.59
C GLU A 2 38.94 -21.83 -6.57
N GLN A 3 39.47 -21.08 -5.61
CA GLN A 3 38.67 -20.18 -4.80
C GLN A 3 38.15 -19.08 -5.73
N ARG A 4 36.88 -19.17 -6.14
CA ARG A 4 36.16 -18.04 -6.74
C ARG A 4 36.18 -16.92 -5.71
N LYS A 5 37.00 -15.90 -5.94
CA LYS A 5 36.83 -14.59 -5.31
C LYS A 5 35.40 -14.15 -5.64
N LEU A 6 34.59 -14.00 -4.60
CA LEU A 6 33.29 -13.35 -4.73
C LEU A 6 33.53 -11.94 -5.23
N PRO A 7 32.75 -11.45 -6.20
CA PRO A 7 32.83 -10.05 -6.56
C PRO A 7 32.50 -9.25 -5.31
N GLU A 8 33.36 -8.31 -4.94
CA GLU A 8 33.13 -7.33 -3.85
C GLU A 8 31.89 -6.42 -4.09
N ASN A 9 31.14 -6.69 -5.17
CA ASN A 9 29.95 -5.98 -5.63
C ASN A 9 28.72 -6.90 -5.69
N ASP A 10 28.57 -7.84 -4.75
CA ASP A 10 27.31 -8.57 -4.62
C ASP A 10 26.27 -7.66 -3.94
N ASP A 11 25.33 -7.12 -4.73
CA ASP A 11 24.30 -6.21 -4.25
C ASP A 11 23.50 -6.84 -3.08
N PHE A 12 23.35 -8.18 -3.02
CA PHE A 12 22.73 -8.86 -1.88
C PHE A 12 23.52 -8.68 -0.59
N VAL A 13 24.86 -8.68 -0.64
CA VAL A 13 25.69 -8.56 0.56
C VAL A 13 25.81 -7.10 1.00
N THR A 14 25.99 -6.20 0.03
CA THR A 14 26.22 -4.77 0.28
C THR A 14 24.99 -4.08 0.86
N HIS A 15 23.81 -4.38 0.32
CA HIS A 15 22.59 -3.64 0.62
C HIS A 15 21.64 -4.33 1.61
N ARG A 16 21.92 -5.59 2.02
CA ARG A 16 21.03 -6.35 2.94
C ARG A 16 20.64 -5.59 4.20
N LYS A 17 21.55 -4.78 4.75
CA LYS A 17 21.30 -4.06 5.99
C LYS A 17 20.24 -2.99 5.75
N ALA A 18 20.39 -2.20 4.68
CA ALA A 18 19.42 -1.17 4.31
C ALA A 18 18.04 -1.76 4.02
N TRP A 19 17.99 -2.90 3.31
CA TRP A 19 16.72 -3.58 3.02
C TRP A 19 16.05 -4.12 4.29
N ARG A 20 16.83 -4.66 5.23
CA ARG A 20 16.33 -5.07 6.53
C ARG A 20 15.85 -3.88 7.35
N ASP A 21 16.56 -2.76 7.31
CA ASP A 21 16.19 -1.53 8.00
C ASP A 21 14.86 -0.98 7.45
N ALA A 22 14.60 -1.10 6.14
CA ALA A 22 13.29 -0.77 5.58
C ALA A 22 12.16 -1.64 6.17
N LEU A 23 12.37 -2.94 6.31
CA LEU A 23 11.38 -3.83 6.96
C LEU A 23 11.11 -3.44 8.42
N LEU A 24 12.16 -3.09 9.17
CA LEU A 24 12.03 -2.61 10.55
C LEU A 24 11.27 -1.28 10.63
N LEU A 25 11.57 -0.34 9.72
CA LEU A 25 10.88 0.94 9.64
C LEU A 25 9.38 0.75 9.44
N VAL A 26 8.97 -0.14 8.54
CA VAL A 26 7.55 -0.38 8.28
C VAL A 26 6.87 -1.08 9.47
N ARG A 27 7.56 -2.01 10.15
CA ARG A 27 7.07 -2.62 11.38
C ARG A 27 6.83 -1.56 12.47
N ASP A 28 7.80 -0.68 12.70
CA ASP A 28 7.78 0.30 13.79
C ASP A 28 6.76 1.43 13.56
N ASP A 29 6.44 1.74 12.30
CA ASP A 29 5.43 2.76 11.96
C ASP A 29 3.99 2.32 12.27
N GLY A 30 3.76 1.03 12.55
CA GLY A 30 2.41 0.52 12.74
C GLY A 30 1.50 0.73 11.53
N CYS A 31 2.02 1.05 10.35
CA CYS A 31 1.21 1.35 9.15
C CYS A 31 0.34 0.17 8.69
N LEU A 32 0.43 -1.01 9.32
CA LEU A 32 -0.46 -2.15 9.12
C LEU A 32 -0.94 -2.76 10.46
N VAL A 33 -1.25 -1.96 11.50
CA VAL A 33 -2.00 -2.53 12.65
C VAL A 33 -3.42 -2.84 12.19
N GLY A 34 -3.70 -4.12 11.89
CA GLY A 34 -5.02 -4.57 11.46
C GLY A 34 -5.07 -5.94 10.77
N LEU A 35 -3.93 -6.57 10.45
CA LEU A 35 -3.93 -7.93 9.89
C LEU A 35 -3.57 -8.95 10.97
N ASP A 36 -4.55 -9.31 11.80
CA ASP A 36 -4.53 -10.59 12.48
C ASP A 36 -4.41 -11.69 11.38
N ASP A 37 -3.35 -12.50 11.49
CA ASP A 37 -3.09 -13.75 10.77
C ASP A 37 -2.97 -13.71 9.22
N GLY A 38 -2.66 -12.56 8.61
CA GLY A 38 -2.40 -12.42 7.17
C GLY A 38 -0.93 -12.53 6.72
N PRO A 39 -0.65 -12.81 5.42
CA PRO A 39 0.71 -12.98 4.85
C PRO A 39 1.60 -11.73 4.86
N LEU A 40 1.07 -10.58 5.27
CA LEU A 40 1.77 -9.29 5.40
C LEU A 40 2.09 -8.92 6.86
N ASN A 41 2.16 -9.91 7.75
CA ASN A 41 2.73 -9.70 9.08
C ASN A 41 4.25 -9.39 8.95
N TRP A 42 4.65 -8.15 9.30
CA TRP A 42 6.03 -7.70 9.13
C TRP A 42 7.03 -8.48 9.98
N ASP A 43 6.66 -9.01 11.14
CA ASP A 43 7.55 -9.87 11.93
C ASP A 43 7.82 -11.19 11.21
N ILE A 44 6.80 -11.77 10.54
CA ILE A 44 6.98 -12.95 9.69
C ILE A 44 7.89 -12.60 8.50
N GLN A 45 7.70 -11.44 7.87
CA GLN A 45 8.52 -11.01 6.73
C GLN A 45 9.97 -10.74 7.11
N ILE A 46 10.22 -10.14 8.28
CA ILE A 46 11.58 -9.93 8.83
C ILE A 46 12.24 -11.28 9.12
N GLN A 47 11.53 -12.23 9.74
CA GLN A 47 12.07 -13.57 9.98
C GLN A 47 12.35 -14.31 8.66
N ALA A 48 11.47 -14.19 7.67
CA ALA A 48 11.67 -14.79 6.36
C ALA A 48 12.88 -14.18 5.64
N PHE A 49 13.06 -12.87 5.76
CA PHE A 49 14.24 -12.15 5.26
C PHE A 49 15.52 -12.69 5.93
N ASP A 50 15.56 -12.71 7.26
CA ASP A 50 16.73 -13.17 8.01
C ASP A 50 17.10 -14.62 7.65
N ARG A 51 16.12 -15.53 7.58
CA ARG A 51 16.33 -16.92 7.16
C ARG A 51 16.81 -17.03 5.71
N ALA A 52 16.26 -16.23 4.81
CA ALA A 52 16.68 -16.25 3.41
C ALA A 52 18.13 -15.80 3.27
N PHE A 53 18.55 -14.73 3.96
CA PHE A 53 19.94 -14.26 3.93
C PHE A 53 20.91 -15.15 4.72
N GLU A 54 20.45 -15.88 5.74
CA GLU A 54 21.25 -16.92 6.41
C GLU A 54 21.50 -18.11 5.48
N ALA A 55 20.51 -18.51 4.69
CA ALA A 55 20.61 -19.58 3.70
C ALA A 55 21.28 -19.14 2.38
N TYR A 56 21.51 -17.84 2.19
CA TYR A 56 22.06 -17.31 0.95
C TYR A 56 23.51 -17.78 0.77
N ALA A 57 23.74 -18.45 -0.36
CA ALA A 57 25.07 -18.78 -0.84
C ALA A 57 25.22 -18.24 -2.26
N PRO A 58 26.31 -17.57 -2.60
CA PRO A 58 26.52 -17.04 -3.95
C PRO A 58 26.35 -18.12 -5.03
N GLY A 59 25.43 -17.89 -5.96
CA GLY A 59 25.04 -18.87 -7.00
C GLY A 59 23.91 -19.83 -6.60
N SER A 60 23.34 -19.68 -5.40
CA SER A 60 22.12 -20.35 -4.96
C SER A 60 21.13 -19.32 -4.42
N ILE A 61 19.86 -19.45 -4.80
CA ILE A 61 18.81 -18.50 -4.46
C ILE A 61 17.83 -19.25 -3.56
N PRO A 62 17.81 -18.97 -2.25
CA PRO A 62 16.86 -19.60 -1.34
C PRO A 62 15.42 -19.32 -1.77
N ASP A 63 14.51 -20.28 -1.57
CA ASP A 63 13.09 -20.15 -1.93
C ASP A 63 12.45 -18.93 -1.26
N GLY A 64 12.93 -18.55 -0.07
CA GLY A 64 12.49 -17.34 0.63
C GLY A 64 12.60 -16.07 -0.20
N PHE A 65 13.62 -15.93 -1.05
CA PHE A 65 13.74 -14.80 -1.98
C PHE A 65 12.57 -14.78 -2.97
N ARG A 66 12.20 -15.94 -3.54
CA ARG A 66 11.13 -16.03 -4.54
C ARG A 66 9.76 -15.78 -3.93
N SER A 67 9.52 -16.27 -2.72
CA SER A 67 8.19 -16.17 -2.10
C SER A 67 7.90 -14.82 -1.45
N ASN A 68 8.93 -14.02 -1.11
CA ASN A 68 8.74 -12.82 -0.28
C ASN A 68 9.27 -11.52 -0.91
N HIS A 69 9.95 -11.58 -2.05
CA HIS A 69 10.55 -10.40 -2.70
C HIS A 69 9.56 -9.24 -2.92
N GLU A 70 8.30 -9.51 -3.27
CA GLU A 70 7.29 -8.46 -3.44
C GLU A 70 6.99 -7.71 -2.13
N ALA A 71 6.87 -8.43 -1.02
CA ALA A 71 6.64 -7.84 0.30
C ALA A 71 7.85 -7.01 0.76
N TRP A 72 9.06 -7.50 0.50
CA TRP A 72 10.29 -6.75 0.83
C TRP A 72 10.44 -5.51 -0.04
N ARG A 73 10.09 -5.62 -1.33
CA ARG A 73 10.07 -4.48 -2.25
C ARG A 73 9.04 -3.44 -1.86
N LEU A 74 7.89 -3.86 -1.35
CA LEU A 74 6.87 -2.98 -0.78
C LEU A 74 7.42 -2.21 0.42
N ALA A 75 8.15 -2.86 1.32
CA ALA A 75 8.75 -2.19 2.48
C ALA A 75 9.73 -1.07 2.08
N LEU A 76 10.55 -1.30 1.05
CA LEU A 76 11.44 -0.27 0.50
C LEU A 76 10.69 0.92 -0.09
N ASN A 77 9.55 0.69 -0.75
CA ASN A 77 8.72 1.78 -1.26
C ASN A 77 8.09 2.59 -0.12
N ILE A 78 7.64 1.94 0.95
CA ILE A 78 7.10 2.63 2.12
C ILE A 78 8.20 3.48 2.79
N ALA A 79 9.42 2.96 2.91
CA ALA A 79 10.56 3.71 3.43
C ALA A 79 10.88 4.95 2.57
N LEU A 80 10.86 4.81 1.24
CA LEU A 80 11.01 5.93 0.31
C LEU A 80 9.89 6.98 0.49
N ASP A 81 8.63 6.55 0.59
CA ASP A 81 7.51 7.47 0.74
C ASP A 81 7.53 8.20 2.07
N ARG A 82 8.01 7.55 3.14
CA ARG A 82 8.26 8.19 4.43
C ARG A 82 9.34 9.26 4.32
N ALA A 83 10.46 8.97 3.66
CA ALA A 83 11.54 9.94 3.45
C ALA A 83 11.08 11.17 2.66
N LYS A 84 10.05 11.05 1.80
CA LYS A 84 9.43 12.20 1.11
C LYS A 84 8.55 13.07 2.02
N ARG A 85 8.15 12.57 3.20
CA ARG A 85 7.23 13.25 4.14
C ARG A 85 7.95 13.93 5.30
N GLN A 86 9.16 13.49 5.66
CA GLN A 86 9.97 14.11 6.70
C GLN A 86 10.63 15.41 6.19
N ASP A 87 10.78 16.41 7.06
CA ASP A 87 11.48 17.68 6.76
C ASP A 87 12.92 17.40 6.27
N PRO A 88 13.50 18.25 5.43
CA PRO A 88 14.59 17.88 4.54
C PRO A 88 15.91 17.77 5.32
N ASP A 89 16.19 16.60 5.88
CA ASP A 89 17.54 16.08 5.79
C ASP A 89 17.67 15.45 4.40
N VAL A 90 18.36 16.16 3.51
CA VAL A 90 18.22 16.10 2.05
C VAL A 90 18.70 14.76 1.44
N ASP A 91 19.28 13.87 2.25
CA ASP A 91 19.91 12.63 1.77
C ASP A 91 19.04 11.38 1.83
N ASP A 92 17.93 11.37 2.58
CA ASP A 92 17.14 10.14 2.79
C ASP A 92 16.38 9.68 1.54
N LYS A 93 15.85 10.61 0.73
CA LYS A 93 15.11 10.25 -0.49
C LYS A 93 16.03 9.60 -1.53
N ALA A 94 17.15 10.24 -1.83
CA ALA A 94 18.10 9.74 -2.82
C ALA A 94 18.70 8.40 -2.38
N TYR A 95 18.91 8.23 -1.07
CA TYR A 95 19.29 6.98 -0.45
C TYR A 95 18.26 5.87 -0.74
N TRP A 96 16.98 6.04 -0.42
CA TRP A 96 15.99 4.98 -0.65
C TRP A 96 15.75 4.68 -2.13
N GLU A 97 15.84 5.68 -3.02
CA GLU A 97 15.80 5.45 -4.47
C GLU A 97 17.01 4.65 -4.96
N HIS A 98 18.19 4.82 -4.33
CA HIS A 98 19.38 4.03 -4.61
C HIS A 98 19.20 2.58 -4.13
N GLU A 99 18.72 2.39 -2.91
CA GLU A 99 18.48 1.07 -2.31
C GLU A 99 17.45 0.25 -3.08
N ILE A 100 16.40 0.90 -3.56
CA ILE A 100 15.40 0.31 -4.46
C ILE A 100 16.05 -0.19 -5.75
N ARG A 101 16.89 0.64 -6.40
CA ARG A 101 17.57 0.24 -7.63
C ARG A 101 18.56 -0.89 -7.39
N ALA A 102 19.23 -0.90 -6.24
CA ALA A 102 20.10 -2.01 -5.86
C ALA A 102 19.32 -3.31 -5.65
N PHE A 103 18.14 -3.23 -5.01
CA PHE A 103 17.25 -4.37 -4.85
C PHE A 103 16.81 -4.92 -6.21
N ASP A 104 16.31 -4.06 -7.10
CA ASP A 104 15.83 -4.48 -8.42
C ASP A 104 16.95 -5.14 -9.25
N ARG A 105 18.18 -4.59 -9.23
CA ARG A 105 19.35 -5.21 -9.88
C ARG A 105 19.74 -6.55 -9.26
N ALA A 106 19.76 -6.65 -7.93
CA ALA A 106 20.12 -7.87 -7.23
C ALA A 106 19.16 -9.00 -7.61
N PHE A 107 17.84 -8.75 -7.56
CA PHE A 107 16.82 -9.73 -7.91
C PHE A 107 16.80 -10.06 -9.41
N GLU A 108 17.05 -9.09 -10.28
CA GLU A 108 17.21 -9.35 -11.72
C GLU A 108 18.40 -10.28 -12.00
N SER A 109 19.53 -10.10 -11.30
CA SER A 109 20.73 -10.95 -11.46
C SER A 109 20.48 -12.43 -11.16
N VAL A 110 19.43 -12.73 -10.37
CA VAL A 110 19.02 -14.07 -9.99
C VAL A 110 17.78 -14.56 -10.76
N GLY A 111 17.41 -13.85 -11.83
CA GLY A 111 16.29 -14.20 -12.71
C GLY A 111 14.92 -13.86 -12.14
N ILE A 112 14.85 -13.06 -11.07
CA ILE A 112 13.61 -12.57 -10.48
C ILE A 112 13.40 -11.14 -11.00
N ARG A 113 12.62 -11.00 -12.06
CA ARG A 113 12.30 -9.69 -12.61
C ARG A 113 11.11 -9.12 -11.86
N LEU A 114 11.39 -8.16 -10.98
CA LEU A 114 10.36 -7.35 -10.37
C LEU A 114 9.74 -6.46 -11.45
N PRO A 115 8.41 -6.39 -11.57
CA PRO A 115 7.79 -5.35 -12.38
C PRO A 115 8.26 -3.99 -11.85
N ASP A 116 8.52 -3.03 -12.74
CA ASP A 116 8.83 -1.65 -12.34
C ASP A 116 7.78 -1.22 -11.31
N ALA A 117 8.19 -1.15 -10.04
CA ALA A 117 7.32 -0.67 -8.99
C ALA A 117 7.24 0.86 -9.09
N LYS A 118 6.70 1.34 -10.21
CA LYS A 118 5.98 2.61 -10.23
C LYS A 118 4.81 2.40 -9.28
N LEU A 119 4.84 3.10 -8.13
CA LEU A 119 3.68 3.48 -7.31
C LEU A 119 2.41 2.78 -7.77
N LEU A 120 2.11 1.60 -7.21
CA LEU A 120 0.95 0.74 -7.52
C LEU A 120 0.08 1.36 -8.62
N HIS A 121 0.48 1.19 -9.88
CA HIS A 121 -0.34 1.68 -10.97
C HIS A 121 -1.55 0.76 -10.99
N VAL A 122 -2.66 1.26 -10.47
CA VAL A 122 -3.90 0.50 -10.40
C VAL A 122 -4.28 0.19 -11.83
N THR A 123 -4.13 -1.08 -12.22
CA THR A 123 -4.53 -1.54 -13.54
C THR A 123 -6.03 -1.30 -13.72
N GLU A 124 -6.49 -1.19 -14.96
CA GLU A 124 -7.91 -0.97 -15.27
C GLU A 124 -8.79 -2.03 -14.58
N LYS A 125 -8.36 -3.30 -14.58
CA LYS A 125 -9.04 -4.39 -13.87
C LYS A 125 -9.11 -4.20 -12.35
N GLN A 126 -8.03 -3.71 -11.73
CA GLN A 126 -8.03 -3.41 -10.29
C GLN A 126 -8.93 -2.22 -9.99
N LEU A 127 -8.92 -1.20 -10.86
CA LEU A 127 -9.77 -0.02 -10.72
C LEU A 127 -11.25 -0.41 -10.81
N GLU A 128 -11.61 -1.30 -11.74
CA GLU A 128 -12.95 -1.87 -11.85
C GLU A 128 -13.36 -2.62 -10.58
N ALA A 129 -12.48 -3.45 -10.02
CA ALA A 129 -12.76 -4.19 -8.79
C ALA A 129 -12.99 -3.24 -7.59
N VAL A 130 -12.18 -2.19 -7.46
CA VAL A 130 -12.28 -1.19 -6.40
C VAL A 130 -13.55 -0.36 -6.53
N LYS A 131 -13.87 0.09 -7.75
CA LYS A 131 -15.12 0.81 -8.02
C LYS A 131 -16.35 -0.08 -7.80
N ALA A 132 -16.29 -1.35 -8.19
CA ALA A 132 -17.35 -2.31 -7.93
C ALA A 132 -17.62 -2.40 -6.43
N ALA A 133 -16.57 -2.52 -5.62
CA ALA A 133 -16.65 -2.53 -4.15
C ALA A 133 -17.08 -1.19 -3.51
N GLY A 134 -17.60 -0.23 -4.27
CA GLY A 134 -18.21 0.99 -3.74
C GLY A 134 -17.24 2.09 -3.37
N PHE A 135 -15.95 1.95 -3.68
CA PHE A 135 -14.96 3.00 -3.46
C PHE A 135 -15.12 4.14 -4.47
N LYS A 136 -14.95 5.37 -3.98
CA LYS A 136 -14.92 6.61 -4.75
C LYS A 136 -13.72 7.45 -4.30
N VAL A 137 -12.95 7.95 -5.25
CA VAL A 137 -11.85 8.90 -5.00
C VAL A 137 -12.34 10.31 -5.30
N HIS A 138 -11.97 11.25 -4.43
CA HIS A 138 -12.36 12.65 -4.46
C HIS A 138 -11.12 13.55 -4.46
N LEU A 139 -11.22 14.70 -5.12
CA LEU A 139 -10.25 15.78 -5.00
C LEU A 139 -10.86 16.84 -4.08
N GLY A 140 -10.26 17.03 -2.91
CA GLY A 140 -10.69 18.02 -1.94
C GLY A 140 -10.53 19.43 -2.47
N SER A 141 -11.48 20.27 -2.09
CA SER A 141 -11.62 21.65 -2.51
C SER A 141 -11.60 22.58 -1.29
N ALA A 142 -11.70 23.89 -1.51
CA ALA A 142 -11.76 24.86 -0.42
C ALA A 142 -12.96 24.68 0.52
N THR A 143 -14.02 23.97 0.11
CA THR A 143 -15.20 23.70 0.95
C THR A 143 -15.01 22.54 1.91
N ASP A 144 -14.03 21.67 1.64
CA ASP A 144 -13.77 20.44 2.40
C ASP A 144 -12.81 20.66 3.58
N GLY A 145 -12.34 21.90 3.77
CA GLY A 145 -11.34 22.27 4.75
C GLY A 145 -9.98 22.58 4.10
N PRO A 146 -9.20 23.50 4.69
CA PRO A 146 -7.89 23.88 4.15
C PRO A 146 -6.91 22.69 4.04
N GLU A 147 -7.06 21.68 4.88
CA GLU A 147 -6.26 20.46 4.92
C GLU A 147 -6.49 19.52 3.73
N LEU A 148 -7.70 19.50 3.16
CA LEU A 148 -8.06 18.66 2.02
C LEU A 148 -7.97 19.40 0.68
N ASN A 149 -7.82 20.73 0.68
CA ASN A 149 -7.79 21.52 -0.54
C ASN A 149 -6.60 21.15 -1.44
N GLY A 150 -6.90 20.61 -2.63
CA GLY A 150 -5.90 20.12 -3.57
C GLY A 150 -5.32 18.75 -3.21
N ARG A 151 -5.93 18.03 -2.27
CA ARG A 151 -5.53 16.69 -1.84
C ARG A 151 -6.58 15.66 -2.24
N TRP A 152 -6.11 14.47 -2.61
CA TRP A 152 -6.97 13.36 -3.00
C TRP A 152 -7.31 12.52 -1.77
N TRP A 153 -8.50 11.94 -1.73
CA TRP A 153 -8.95 11.07 -0.64
C TRP A 153 -9.99 10.11 -1.18
N TRP A 154 -10.34 9.04 -0.46
CA TRP A 154 -11.36 8.10 -0.90
C TRP A 154 -12.40 7.82 0.19
N THR A 155 -13.60 7.47 -0.26
CA THR A 155 -14.70 6.97 0.56
C THR A 155 -15.16 5.63 0.02
N VAL A 156 -15.65 4.73 0.87
CA VAL A 156 -16.32 3.50 0.46
C VAL A 156 -17.73 3.44 1.06
N ILE A 157 -18.71 3.07 0.24
CA ILE A 157 -20.10 2.87 0.64
C ILE A 157 -20.54 1.48 0.19
N GLN A 158 -21.12 0.72 1.11
CA GLN A 158 -21.65 -0.61 0.85
C GLN A 158 -23.17 -0.64 1.14
N PRO A 159 -23.93 -1.49 0.45
CA PRO A 159 -25.34 -1.71 0.77
C PRO A 159 -25.54 -2.09 2.24
N GLY A 160 -26.46 -1.42 2.92
CA GLY A 160 -26.77 -1.64 4.34
C GLY A 160 -25.84 -0.94 5.33
N TRP A 161 -24.88 -0.14 4.88
CA TRP A 161 -24.11 0.74 5.76
C TRP A 161 -24.90 2.01 6.03
N MET A 162 -24.86 2.48 7.28
CA MET A 162 -25.53 3.72 7.66
C MET A 162 -24.73 4.95 7.23
N GLU A 163 -23.40 4.85 7.14
CA GLU A 163 -22.52 5.96 6.81
C GLU A 163 -21.37 5.51 5.88
N PRO A 164 -20.88 6.40 5.00
CA PRO A 164 -19.66 6.16 4.23
C PRO A 164 -18.44 6.05 5.15
N GLU A 165 -17.59 5.07 4.91
CA GLU A 165 -16.25 5.04 5.51
C GLU A 165 -15.31 5.89 4.66
N THR A 166 -14.39 6.58 5.33
CA THR A 166 -13.44 7.50 4.72
C THR A 166 -12.02 7.05 5.02
N CYS A 167 -11.12 7.23 4.05
CA CYS A 167 -9.72 6.94 4.26
C CYS A 167 -9.13 7.75 5.42
N PRO A 168 -8.20 7.18 6.20
CA PRO A 168 -7.61 7.85 7.37
C PRO A 168 -6.63 8.99 7.01
N GLY A 169 -6.36 9.25 5.73
CA GLY A 169 -5.41 10.28 5.30
C GLY A 169 -5.66 10.81 3.90
N ASP A 170 -4.80 11.70 3.44
CA ASP A 170 -4.93 12.43 2.18
C ASP A 170 -3.69 12.28 1.27
N PHE A 171 -3.92 12.22 -0.04
CA PHE A 171 -2.94 11.84 -1.06
C PHE A 171 -2.62 13.02 -2.00
N ARG A 172 -1.44 13.01 -2.61
CA ARG A 172 -1.03 14.09 -3.52
C ARG A 172 -1.53 13.87 -4.94
N THR A 173 -1.84 12.62 -5.30
CA THR A 173 -2.30 12.25 -6.63
C THR A 173 -3.50 11.32 -6.58
N GLU A 174 -4.30 11.34 -7.64
CA GLU A 174 -5.45 10.44 -7.78
C GLU A 174 -5.02 8.96 -7.77
N ASN A 175 -3.88 8.64 -8.41
CA ASN A 175 -3.38 7.27 -8.47
C ASN A 175 -2.92 6.75 -7.10
N GLU A 176 -2.36 7.62 -6.25
CA GLU A 176 -2.05 7.25 -4.85
C GLU A 176 -3.33 6.93 -4.08
N ALA A 177 -4.40 7.72 -4.25
CA ALA A 177 -5.68 7.46 -3.60
C ALA A 177 -6.33 6.16 -4.10
N TRP A 178 -6.29 5.87 -5.40
CA TRP A 178 -6.77 4.59 -5.93
C TRP A 178 -5.92 3.39 -5.49
N ALA A 179 -4.60 3.55 -5.42
CA ALA A 179 -3.71 2.51 -4.92
C ALA A 179 -3.99 2.19 -3.45
N ASP A 180 -4.29 3.22 -2.66
CA ASP A 180 -4.68 3.07 -1.27
C ASP A 180 -6.05 2.40 -1.11
N ALA A 181 -7.05 2.82 -1.88
CA ALA A 181 -8.36 2.17 -1.94
C ALA A 181 -8.27 0.69 -2.34
N PHE A 182 -7.39 0.34 -3.30
CA PHE A 182 -7.15 -1.05 -3.67
C PHE A 182 -6.52 -1.85 -2.51
N ARG A 183 -5.58 -1.25 -1.78
CA ARG A 183 -5.00 -1.87 -0.58
C ARG A 183 -6.06 -2.09 0.50
N ALA A 184 -6.94 -1.12 0.73
CA ALA A 184 -8.06 -1.25 1.67
C ALA A 184 -9.00 -2.41 1.27
N LEU A 185 -9.34 -2.53 -0.01
CA LEU A 185 -10.13 -3.65 -0.53
C LEU A 185 -9.43 -5.02 -0.34
N GLN A 186 -8.11 -5.09 -0.51
CA GLN A 186 -7.36 -6.32 -0.29
C GLN A 186 -7.24 -6.69 1.20
N ALA A 187 -7.22 -5.69 2.08
CA ALA A 187 -7.10 -5.88 3.51
C ALA A 187 -8.43 -6.34 4.15
N ASP A 188 -9.58 -5.98 3.56
CA ASP A 188 -10.90 -6.39 4.05
C ASP A 188 -11.67 -7.23 3.00
N PRO A 189 -11.60 -8.57 3.09
CA PRO A 189 -12.34 -9.48 2.23
C PRO A 189 -13.87 -9.33 2.33
N ASP A 190 -14.40 -8.80 3.44
CA ASP A 190 -15.85 -8.64 3.63
C ASP A 190 -16.42 -7.53 2.73
N LEU A 191 -15.60 -6.53 2.35
CA LEU A 191 -15.95 -5.55 1.32
C LEU A 191 -16.19 -6.20 -0.05
N THR A 192 -15.54 -7.34 -0.31
CA THR A 192 -15.72 -8.11 -1.55
C THR A 192 -16.90 -9.08 -1.46
N ARG A 193 -17.19 -9.59 -0.25
CA ARG A 193 -18.22 -10.60 0.01
C ARG A 193 -19.64 -10.03 0.01
N LYS A 194 -19.85 -8.84 0.57
CA LYS A 194 -21.18 -8.21 0.70
C LYS A 194 -21.85 -7.83 -0.64
N MET A 195 -21.09 -7.83 -1.74
CA MET A 195 -21.62 -7.64 -3.10
C MET A 195 -22.16 -8.91 -3.76
N GLN A 196 -21.77 -10.09 -3.28
CA GLN A 196 -22.15 -11.37 -3.89
C GLN A 196 -23.41 -11.99 -3.28
N GLU A 197 -23.96 -11.40 -2.21
CA GLU A 197 -25.27 -11.80 -1.71
C GLU A 197 -26.35 -11.10 -2.54
N PRO A 198 -27.08 -11.82 -3.43
CA PRO A 198 -28.21 -11.22 -4.10
C PRO A 198 -29.26 -10.86 -3.05
N LEU A 199 -29.66 -9.58 -3.02
CA LEU A 199 -30.86 -9.10 -2.34
C LEU A 199 -32.09 -9.78 -2.95
N ASN A 200 -32.31 -11.05 -2.61
CA ASN A 200 -33.61 -11.69 -2.71
C ASN A 200 -34.35 -11.45 -1.41
N SER A 201 -34.80 -10.22 -1.20
CA SER A 201 -35.91 -9.91 -0.31
C SER A 201 -36.68 -8.73 -0.91
N PRO A 202 -37.95 -8.93 -1.29
CA PRO A 202 -38.76 -7.90 -1.91
C PRO A 202 -39.42 -7.07 -0.81
N GLU A 203 -38.88 -5.90 -0.50
CA GLU A 203 -39.65 -4.83 0.13
C GLU A 203 -39.36 -3.49 -0.57
N ASP A 204 -40.45 -2.74 -0.77
CA ASP A 204 -40.68 -1.63 -1.71
C ASP A 204 -39.89 -0.33 -1.45
N PRO A 205 -39.88 0.62 -2.42
CA PRO A 205 -38.81 1.61 -2.58
C PRO A 205 -39.04 2.88 -1.76
N ILE A 206 -37.99 3.34 -1.08
CA ILE A 206 -37.87 4.75 -0.69
C ILE A 206 -36.78 5.35 -1.56
N GLY A 207 -37.20 6.06 -2.61
CA GLY A 207 -36.30 6.82 -3.47
C GLY A 207 -35.72 8.00 -2.70
N MET A 208 -34.47 7.88 -2.26
CA MET A 208 -33.59 9.03 -2.03
C MET A 208 -32.78 9.24 -3.30
N THR A 209 -32.88 10.43 -3.85
CA THR A 209 -32.15 10.80 -5.08
C THR A 209 -30.72 11.21 -4.75
N ASP A 210 -29.80 11.08 -5.71
CA ASP A 210 -28.36 11.37 -5.55
C ASP A 210 -28.03 12.75 -4.95
N VAL A 211 -28.98 13.69 -4.99
CA VAL A 211 -28.85 15.05 -4.42
C VAL A 211 -28.87 15.04 -2.88
N GLU A 212 -29.66 14.16 -2.25
CA GLU A 212 -29.80 14.14 -0.78
C GLU A 212 -28.59 13.48 -0.09
N ILE A 213 -27.86 12.61 -0.81
CA ILE A 213 -26.64 11.97 -0.31
C ILE A 213 -25.48 12.97 -0.21
N VAL A 214 -25.38 13.90 -1.17
CA VAL A 214 -24.33 14.93 -1.19
C VAL A 214 -24.57 15.98 -0.09
N GLU A 215 -25.81 16.43 0.11
CA GLU A 215 -26.12 17.42 1.15
C GLU A 215 -25.98 16.87 2.58
N GLY A 216 -26.17 15.56 2.78
CA GLY A 216 -25.96 14.90 4.06
C GLY A 216 -24.48 14.86 4.48
N ALA A 217 -23.59 14.50 3.54
CA ALA A 217 -22.15 14.47 3.77
C ALA A 217 -21.58 15.88 4.04
N GLU A 218 -22.04 16.90 3.31
CA GLU A 218 -21.62 18.29 3.53
C GLU A 218 -22.07 18.87 4.89
N ARG A 219 -23.20 18.40 5.44
CA ARG A 219 -23.65 18.81 6.78
C ARG A 219 -22.80 18.23 7.90
N MET A 220 -22.34 16.99 7.78
CA MET A 220 -21.50 16.36 8.81
C MET A 220 -20.08 16.94 8.84
N ALA A 221 -19.49 17.24 7.67
CA ALA A 221 -18.18 17.89 7.61
C ALA A 221 -18.15 19.23 8.36
N ARG A 222 -19.26 19.99 8.34
CA ARG A 222 -19.39 21.25 9.11
C ARG A 222 -19.57 21.08 10.61
N VAL A 223 -20.07 19.92 11.07
CA VAL A 223 -20.28 19.65 12.50
C VAL A 223 -18.98 19.18 13.16
N LEU A 224 -18.16 18.41 12.44
CA LEU A 224 -16.87 17.91 12.95
C LEU A 224 -15.76 18.98 12.96
N LEU A 225 -15.90 20.07 12.19
CA LEU A 225 -14.95 21.21 12.17
C LEU A 225 -15.27 22.32 13.20
N LYS A 226 -16.28 22.13 14.06
CA LYS A 226 -16.68 23.11 15.10
C LYS A 226 -16.58 22.59 16.54
N ALA A 227 -16.05 21.39 16.76
CA ALA A 227 -15.72 20.84 18.08
C ALA A 227 -14.20 20.85 18.28
#